data_AF-A0A831TGK2-F1
#
_entry.id   AF-A0A831TGK2-F1
#
_cell.length_a   1.000
_cell.length_b   1.000
_cell.length_c   1.000
_cell.angle_alpha   90.00
_cell.angle_beta   90.00
_cell.angle_gamma   90.00
#
_symmetry.space_group_name_H-M   'P 1'
#
loop_
_entity.id
_entity.type
_entity.pdbx_description
1 polymer ?
#
loop_
_entity_poly.entity_id
_entity_poly.type
_entity_poly.pdbx_seq_one_letter_code
_entity_poly.pdbx_strand_id
1 'polypeptide(L)'
;MSTIHVINEKAIKITVTLEDAKIMIEEASSQLAKYAKDIVMIYEKMPEFEYTFFCFYAYDTAALFEHILEIDPKNYTSFTLDAPDSFFYTLYGGMAGLYQGALQEIELA
;
A
#
# COMPACT_ATOMS: atom_id res chain seq x y z
N MET A 1 -7.41 7.30 9.90
CA MET A 1 -8.58 6.97 9.04
C MET A 1 -8.35 7.68 7.73
N SER A 2 -8.13 6.88 6.69
CA SER A 2 -8.03 7.31 5.30
C SER A 2 -9.29 8.09 4.95
N THR A 3 -9.12 9.20 4.23
CA THR A 3 -10.24 10.01 3.72
C THR A 3 -10.13 10.08 2.22
N ILE A 4 -11.22 9.75 1.53
CA ILE A 4 -11.25 9.77 0.07
C ILE A 4 -12.09 10.96 -0.38
N HIS A 5 -11.44 11.84 -1.11
CA HIS A 5 -12.03 13.00 -1.73
C HIS A 5 -12.16 12.73 -3.23
N VAL A 6 -13.38 12.48 -3.69
CA VAL A 6 -13.67 12.41 -5.12
C VAL A 6 -13.53 13.83 -5.68
N ILE A 7 -12.50 14.08 -6.48
CA ILE A 7 -12.27 15.38 -7.13
C ILE A 7 -13.25 15.55 -8.30
N ASN A 8 -13.47 14.49 -9.08
CA ASN A 8 -14.47 14.42 -10.15
C ASN A 8 -14.73 12.94 -10.53
N GLU A 9 -15.57 12.71 -11.55
CA GLU A 9 -15.94 11.36 -12.05
C GLU A 9 -14.75 10.48 -12.45
N LYS A 10 -13.57 11.07 -12.63
CA LYS A 10 -12.37 10.43 -13.17
C LYS A 10 -11.14 10.58 -12.29
N ALA A 11 -11.25 11.29 -11.17
CA ALA A 11 -10.12 11.66 -10.32
C ALA A 11 -10.48 11.58 -8.83
N ILE A 12 -9.63 10.89 -8.07
CA ILE A 12 -9.72 10.84 -6.61
C ILE A 12 -8.44 11.36 -5.97
N LYS A 13 -8.62 12.05 -4.85
CA LYS A 13 -7.57 12.35 -3.90
C LYS A 13 -7.79 11.49 -2.67
N ILE A 14 -6.75 10.79 -2.26
CA ILE A 14 -6.77 9.98 -1.05
C ILE A 14 -5.82 10.62 -0.06
N THR A 15 -6.33 10.94 1.12
CA THR A 15 -5.51 11.41 2.22
C THR A 15 -5.34 10.27 3.21
N VAL A 16 -4.10 9.92 3.52
CA VAL A 16 -3.76 8.89 4.51
C VAL A 16 -2.88 9.47 5.60
N THR A 17 -2.94 8.84 6.76
CA THR A 17 -2.25 9.24 7.98
C THR A 17 -1.28 8.15 8.41
N LEU A 18 -0.35 8.49 9.32
CA LEU A 18 0.54 7.50 9.94
C LEU A 18 -0.23 6.30 10.53
N GLU A 19 -1.40 6.55 11.13
CA GLU A 19 -2.19 5.47 11.72
C GLU A 19 -2.70 4.49 10.65
N ASP A 20 -3.00 4.98 9.45
CA ASP A 20 -3.41 4.12 8.35
C ASP A 20 -2.25 3.21 7.91
N ALA A 21 -0.99 3.68 7.91
CA ALA A 21 0.17 2.81 7.68
C ALA A 21 0.30 1.71 8.75
N LYS A 22 -0.01 2.00 10.00
CA LYS A 22 0.04 1.00 11.08
C LYS A 22 -1.03 -0.06 10.90
N ILE A 23 -2.26 0.34 10.55
CA ILE A 23 -3.35 -0.58 10.20
C ILE A 23 -2.97 -1.45 8.99
N MET A 24 -2.35 -0.87 7.95
CA MET A 24 -1.83 -1.63 6.80
C MET A 24 -0.85 -2.73 7.22
N ILE A 25 0.07 -2.40 8.12
CA ILE A 25 1.09 -3.35 8.59
C ILE A 25 0.45 -4.45 9.44
N GLU A 26 -0.48 -4.08 10.33
CA GLU A 26 -1.22 -5.04 11.17
C GLU A 26 -2.01 -6.03 10.30
N GLU A 27 -2.77 -5.54 9.32
CA GLU A 27 -3.52 -6.37 8.38
C GLU A 27 -2.60 -7.30 7.58
N ALA A 28 -1.52 -6.75 7.00
CA ALA A 28 -0.53 -7.51 6.25
C ALA A 28 0.13 -8.61 7.11
N SER A 29 0.42 -8.31 8.38
CA SER A 29 0.98 -9.29 9.32
C SER A 29 0.00 -10.39 9.70
N SER A 30 -1.29 -10.07 9.83
CA SER A 30 -2.33 -11.03 10.21
C SER A 30 -2.68 -12.04 9.10
N GLN A 31 -2.47 -11.63 7.85
CA GLN A 31 -2.81 -12.40 6.65
C GLN A 31 -1.61 -12.45 5.68
N LEU A 32 -0.45 -12.85 6.20
CA LEU A 32 0.82 -12.82 5.48
C LEU A 32 0.76 -13.49 4.11
N ALA A 33 0.19 -14.70 4.03
CA ALA A 33 0.06 -15.44 2.77
C ALA A 33 -0.75 -14.70 1.70
N LYS A 34 -1.84 -14.01 2.11
CA LYS A 34 -2.70 -13.24 1.20
C LYS A 34 -1.98 -12.02 0.64
N TYR A 35 -1.21 -11.35 1.49
CA TYR A 35 -0.55 -10.08 1.15
C TYR A 35 0.93 -10.24 0.78
N ALA A 36 1.43 -11.47 0.65
CA ALA A 36 2.85 -11.74 0.45
C ALA A 36 3.43 -11.01 -0.77
N LYS A 37 2.69 -10.99 -1.89
CA LYS A 37 3.10 -10.28 -3.12
C LYS A 37 3.16 -8.77 -2.91
N ASP A 38 2.16 -8.20 -2.26
CA ASP A 38 2.10 -6.77 -1.94
C ASP A 38 3.29 -6.38 -1.03
N ILE A 39 3.56 -7.16 0.02
CA ILE A 39 4.66 -6.92 0.96
C ILE A 39 6.02 -6.89 0.25
N VAL A 40 6.31 -7.94 -0.54
CA VAL A 40 7.57 -8.07 -1.29
C VAL A 40 7.74 -6.89 -2.23
N MET A 41 6.69 -6.56 -2.97
CA MET A 41 6.76 -5.49 -3.95
C MET A 41 6.95 -4.11 -3.30
N ILE A 42 6.20 -3.81 -2.23
CA ILE A 42 6.34 -2.56 -1.51
C ILE A 42 7.78 -2.42 -0.99
N TYR A 43 8.33 -3.48 -0.41
CA TYR A 43 9.71 -3.47 0.08
C TYR A 43 10.75 -3.29 -1.04
N GLU A 44 10.61 -3.97 -2.16
CA GLU A 44 11.60 -3.90 -3.25
C GLU A 44 11.49 -2.59 -4.04
N LYS A 45 10.27 -2.09 -4.26
CA LYS A 45 10.03 -0.98 -5.19
C LYS A 45 10.01 0.38 -4.53
N MET A 46 9.56 0.54 -3.29
CA MET A 46 9.56 1.86 -2.64
C MET A 46 10.92 2.58 -2.69
N PRO A 47 12.08 1.92 -2.46
CA PRO A 47 13.38 2.57 -2.58
C PRO A 47 13.70 3.10 -3.98
N GLU A 48 13.22 2.45 -5.04
CA GLU A 48 13.41 2.89 -6.44
C GLU A 48 12.67 4.21 -6.73
N PHE A 49 11.63 4.52 -5.95
CA PHE A 49 10.79 5.71 -6.11
C PHE A 49 10.96 6.71 -4.95
N GLU A 50 12.15 6.75 -4.35
CA GLU A 50 12.48 7.65 -3.22
C GLU A 50 11.48 7.55 -2.05
N TYR A 51 10.88 6.37 -1.86
CA TYR A 51 9.88 6.02 -0.85
C TYR A 51 8.53 6.75 -0.97
N THR A 52 8.52 8.00 -1.43
CA THR A 52 7.36 8.91 -1.41
C THR A 52 6.65 9.02 -2.75
N PHE A 53 7.33 8.68 -3.86
CA PHE A 53 6.74 8.70 -5.21
C PHE A 53 6.24 7.33 -5.67
N PHE A 54 6.12 6.37 -4.75
CA PHE A 54 5.71 5.02 -5.09
C PHE A 54 4.22 4.95 -5.45
N CYS A 55 3.91 4.45 -6.65
CA CYS A 55 2.54 4.23 -7.10
C CYS A 55 2.18 2.74 -6.96
N PHE A 56 1.42 2.40 -5.92
CA PHE A 56 1.00 1.03 -5.61
C PHE A 56 0.20 0.36 -6.75
N TYR A 57 -0.52 1.13 -7.57
CA TYR A 57 -1.34 0.61 -8.68
C TYR A 57 -0.57 0.27 -9.95
N ALA A 58 0.73 0.61 -10.03
CA ALA A 58 1.52 0.37 -11.24
C ALA A 58 1.87 -1.11 -11.46
N TYR A 59 1.59 -1.98 -10.47
CA TYR A 59 2.14 -3.33 -10.44
C TYR A 59 1.11 -4.43 -10.15
N ASP A 60 -0.19 -4.14 -10.29
CA ASP A 60 -1.30 -5.11 -10.19
C ASP A 60 -1.42 -5.89 -8.86
N THR A 61 -0.75 -5.40 -7.81
CA THR A 61 -0.82 -5.93 -6.45
C THR A 61 -1.27 -4.80 -5.52
N ALA A 62 -2.58 -4.56 -5.47
CA ALA A 62 -3.18 -3.49 -4.68
C ALA A 62 -4.12 -4.01 -3.59
N ALA A 63 -4.14 -5.32 -3.31
CA ALA A 63 -5.13 -5.92 -2.42
C ALA A 63 -5.09 -5.31 -1.00
N LEU A 64 -3.89 -4.99 -0.49
CA LEU A 64 -3.74 -4.33 0.81
C LEU A 64 -4.26 -2.89 0.79
N PHE A 65 -4.07 -2.17 -0.31
CA PHE A 65 -4.58 -0.81 -0.47
C PHE A 65 -6.08 -0.77 -0.71
N GLU A 66 -6.61 -1.64 -1.56
CA GLU A 66 -8.05 -1.80 -1.82
C GLU A 66 -8.80 -2.11 -0.53
N HIS A 67 -8.22 -2.94 0.34
CA HIS A 67 -8.81 -3.25 1.64
C HIS A 67 -8.97 -2.00 2.53
N ILE A 68 -8.00 -1.08 2.51
CA ILE A 68 -7.98 0.10 3.38
C ILE A 68 -8.68 1.31 2.77
N LEU A 69 -8.81 1.33 1.46
CA LEU A 69 -9.50 2.38 0.75
C LEU A 69 -10.98 2.07 0.58
N GLU A 70 -11.40 0.80 0.63
CA GLU A 70 -12.77 0.35 0.37
C GLU A 70 -13.33 0.81 -1.01
N ILE A 71 -12.45 1.26 -1.91
CA ILE A 71 -12.78 1.68 -3.26
C ILE A 71 -11.77 1.04 -4.20
N ASP A 72 -12.25 0.55 -5.35
CA ASP A 72 -11.41 0.10 -6.45
C ASP A 72 -10.95 1.31 -7.29
N PRO A 73 -9.67 1.70 -7.23
CA PRO A 73 -9.16 2.89 -7.90
C PRO A 73 -8.98 2.69 -9.40
N LYS A 74 -9.07 1.44 -9.91
CA LYS A 74 -9.09 1.15 -11.35
C LYS A 74 -10.29 1.80 -12.03
N ASN A 75 -11.32 2.19 -11.27
CA ASN A 75 -12.46 2.97 -11.76
C ASN A 75 -12.13 4.44 -12.05
N TYR A 76 -10.95 4.93 -11.66
CA TYR A 76 -10.54 6.33 -11.84
C TYR A 76 -9.29 6.44 -12.72
N THR A 77 -9.28 7.44 -13.61
CA THR A 77 -8.17 7.68 -14.55
C THR A 77 -7.05 8.54 -13.96
N SER A 78 -7.28 9.17 -12.80
CA SER A 78 -6.31 10.02 -12.12
C SER A 78 -6.40 9.82 -10.60
N PHE A 79 -5.24 9.72 -9.96
CA PHE A 79 -5.13 9.45 -8.53
C PHE A 79 -4.06 10.34 -7.91
N THR A 80 -4.34 10.89 -6.74
CA THR A 80 -3.37 11.62 -5.93
C THR A 80 -3.40 11.10 -4.51
N LEU A 81 -2.26 10.60 -4.02
CA LEU A 81 -2.07 10.24 -2.61
C LEU A 81 -1.46 11.43 -1.88
N ASP A 82 -2.14 11.90 -0.85
CA ASP A 82 -1.68 12.92 0.07
C ASP A 82 -1.37 12.24 1.40
N ALA A 83 -0.08 12.03 1.65
CA ALA A 83 0.41 11.30 2.80
C ALA A 83 1.62 12.02 3.40
N PRO A 84 1.75 12.08 4.73
CA PRO A 84 2.97 12.58 5.34
C PRO A 84 4.13 11.60 5.11
N ASP A 85 5.37 12.07 5.04
CA ASP A 85 6.57 11.20 4.91
C ASP A 85 6.60 10.07 5.94
N SER A 86 6.13 10.35 7.16
CA SER A 86 6.02 9.34 8.23
C SER A 86 5.18 8.14 7.84
N PHE A 87 4.15 8.31 7.01
CA PHE A 87 3.35 7.20 6.47
C PHE A 87 4.23 6.28 5.63
N PHE A 88 4.94 6.83 4.64
CA PHE A 88 5.78 6.05 3.72
C PHE A 88 6.90 5.32 4.46
N TYR A 89 7.62 6.00 5.35
CA TYR A 89 8.70 5.36 6.10
C TYR A 89 8.21 4.30 7.07
N THR A 90 7.05 4.52 7.71
CA THR A 90 6.47 3.51 8.60
C THR A 90 6.00 2.30 7.82
N LEU A 91 5.30 2.52 6.70
CA LEU A 91 4.85 1.45 5.82
C LEU A 91 6.05 0.62 5.32
N TYR A 92 7.08 1.28 4.80
CA TYR A 92 8.29 0.61 4.34
C TYR A 92 8.96 -0.19 5.45
N GLY A 93 9.15 0.41 6.63
CA GLY A 93 9.77 -0.27 7.78
C GLY A 93 8.97 -1.49 8.24
N GLY A 94 7.64 -1.40 8.24
CA GLY A 94 6.76 -2.53 8.55
C GLY A 94 6.85 -3.65 7.52
N MET A 95 6.79 -3.32 6.23
CA MET A 95 6.93 -4.32 5.16
C MET A 95 8.31 -4.96 5.15
N ALA A 96 9.39 -4.21 5.44
CA ALA A 96 10.73 -4.74 5.62
C ALA A 96 10.80 -5.80 6.74
N GLY A 97 10.06 -5.59 7.84
CA GLY A 97 9.95 -6.56 8.93
C GLY A 97 9.21 -7.85 8.55
N LEU A 98 8.28 -7.77 7.60
CA LEU A 98 7.49 -8.91 7.12
C LEU A 98 8.09 -9.61 5.90
N TYR A 99 9.05 -8.97 5.22
CA TYR A 99 9.57 -9.36 3.91
C TYR A 99 10.04 -10.82 3.81
N GLN A 100 10.84 -11.29 4.77
CA GLN A 100 11.37 -12.66 4.75
C GLN A 100 10.26 -13.70 4.88
N GLY A 101 9.25 -13.46 5.72
CA GLY A 101 8.10 -14.35 5.85
C GLY A 101 7.24 -14.32 4.58
N ALA A 102 7.03 -13.15 3.99
CA ALA A 102 6.30 -13.02 2.73
C ALA A 102 6.98 -13.77 1.57
N LEU A 103 8.31 -13.73 1.46
CA LEU A 103 9.04 -14.53 0.46
C LEU A 103 8.78 -16.03 0.62
N GLN A 104 8.83 -16.54 1.85
CA GLN A 104 8.56 -17.96 2.12
C GLN A 104 7.15 -18.36 1.71
N GLU A 105 6.14 -17.51 1.99
CA GLU A 105 4.75 -17.75 1.57
C GLU A 105 4.62 -17.82 0.04
N ILE A 106 5.36 -17.00 -0.71
CA ILE A 106 5.36 -17.05 -2.18
C ILE A 106 6.03 -18.32 -2.72
N GLU A 107 7.12 -18.77 -2.11
CA GLU A 107 7.83 -19.99 -2.52
C GLU A 107 7.02 -21.27 -2.26
N LEU A 108 6.08 -21.23 -1.31
CA LEU A 108 5.22 -22.34 -0.92
C LEU A 108 3.87 -22.38 -1.67
N ALA A 109 3.52 -21.32 -2.42
CA ALA A 109 2.24 -21.16 -3.12
C ALA A 109 2.28 -21.63 -4.59
#